data_AF-A0A1E3H5V2-F1
#
_entry.id   AF-A0A1E3H5V2-F1
#
_cell.length_a   1.000
_cell.length_b   1.000
_cell.length_c   1.000
_cell.angle_alpha   90.00
_cell.angle_beta   90.00
_cell.angle_gamma   90.00
#
_symmetry.space_group_name_H-M   'P 1'
#
loop_
_entity.id
_entity.type
_entity.pdbx_description
1 polymer ?
#
loop_
_entity_poly.entity_id
_entity_poly.type
_entity_poly.pdbx_seq_one_letter_code
_entity_poly.pdbx_strand_id
1 'polypeptide(L)' 'MQRLALADCINDVCPLSGRPVVAEALALYRGQVVGFASPASRDEFLAAILMFESARLVPERPRQAPLPRATPAPSCRFG' A
#
# COMPACT_ATOMS: atom_id res chain seq x y z
N MET A 1 -2.58 28.21 -1.30
CA MET A 1 -1.92 27.01 -1.86
C MET A 1 -0.67 26.74 -1.04
N GLN A 2 -0.65 25.73 -0.18
CA GLN A 2 0.58 25.38 0.54
C GLN A 2 1.61 24.89 -0.47
N ARG A 3 2.73 25.60 -0.57
CA ARG A 3 3.87 25.21 -1.38
C ARG A 3 4.67 24.20 -0.57
N LEU A 4 4.59 22.92 -0.91
CA LEU A 4 5.48 21.92 -0.34
C LEU A 4 6.90 22.24 -0.82
N ALA A 5 7.87 22.30 0.11
CA ALA A 5 9.27 22.50 -0.22
C ALA A 5 10.07 21.22 0.01
N LEU A 6 11.12 21.05 -0.78
CA LEU A 6 12.03 19.92 -0.68
C LEU A 6 12.77 19.91 0.68
N ALA A 7 13.00 21.09 1.25
CA ALA A 7 13.61 21.26 2.58
C ALA A 7 12.74 20.75 3.73
N ASP A 8 11.42 20.63 3.55
CA ASP A 8 10.50 20.10 4.56
C ASP A 8 10.38 18.57 4.47
N CYS A 9 11.03 17.94 3.48
CA CYS A 9 10.98 16.50 3.30
C CYS A 9 11.68 15.78 4.45
N ILE A 10 11.00 14.82 5.05
CA ILE A 10 11.58 13.96 6.08
C ILE A 10 12.59 12.95 5.52
N ASN A 11 12.69 12.85 4.19
CA ASN A 11 13.49 11.86 3.49
C ASN A 11 14.24 12.49 2.29
N ASP A 12 15.50 12.10 2.11
CA ASP A 12 16.31 12.49 0.96
C ASP A 12 16.14 11.56 -0.25
N VAL A 13 15.66 10.33 0.01
CA VAL A 13 15.56 9.25 -0.98
C VAL A 13 14.14 8.70 -1.03
N CYS A 14 13.67 8.42 -2.24
CA CYS A 14 12.34 7.86 -2.50
C CYS A 14 12.22 6.45 -1.91
N PRO A 15 11.20 6.18 -1.07
CA PRO A 15 11.03 4.87 -0.42
C PRO A 15 10.62 3.75 -1.39
N LEU A 16 10.03 4.10 -2.55
CA LEU A 16 9.61 3.12 -3.56
C LEU A 16 10.73 2.72 -4.52
N SER A 17 11.55 3.68 -4.95
CA SER A 17 12.53 3.47 -6.02
C SER A 17 13.99 3.55 -5.59
N GLY A 18 14.28 4.09 -4.40
CA GLY A 18 15.66 4.31 -3.93
C GLY A 18 16.41 5.45 -4.64
N ARG A 19 15.72 6.25 -5.46
CA ARG A 19 16.29 7.42 -6.17
C ARG A 19 16.10 8.70 -5.35
N PRO A 20 16.92 9.75 -5.57
CA PRO A 20 16.76 11.03 -4.87
C PRO A 20 15.38 11.65 -5.13
N VAL A 21 14.88 12.38 -4.13
CA VAL A 21 13.57 13.04 -4.20
C VAL A 21 13.60 14.32 -5.04
N VAL A 22 12.47 14.70 -5.63
CA VAL A 22 12.33 15.89 -6.48
C VAL A 22 11.19 16.80 -6.01
N ALA A 23 11.30 18.11 -6.26
CA ALA A 23 10.38 19.14 -5.76
C ALA A 23 8.97 19.00 -6.33
N GLU A 24 8.86 18.41 -7.51
CA GLU A 24 7.62 18.20 -8.25
C GLU A 24 6.82 17.00 -7.73
N ALA A 25 7.45 16.14 -6.92
CA ALA A 25 6.89 14.87 -6.45
C ALA A 25 6.88 14.81 -4.91
N LEU A 26 6.21 15.78 -4.30
CA LEU A 26 6.02 15.84 -2.85
C LEU A 26 4.59 15.48 -2.46
N ALA A 27 4.43 14.82 -1.31
CA ALA A 27 3.14 14.57 -0.69
C ALA A 27 3.16 14.88 0.80
N LEU A 28 2.02 15.28 1.34
CA LEU A 28 1.85 15.50 2.76
C LEU A 28 1.21 14.25 3.38
N TYR A 29 1.95 13.59 4.26
CA TYR A 29 1.53 12.38 4.95
C TYR A 29 1.60 12.59 6.46
N ARG A 30 0.45 12.47 7.14
CA ARG A 30 0.33 12.66 8.60
C ARG A 30 0.99 13.95 9.14
N GLY A 31 0.90 15.04 8.39
CA GLY A 31 1.49 16.33 8.77
C GLY A 31 2.99 16.46 8.48
N GLN A 32 3.59 15.52 7.75
CA GLN A 32 4.99 15.54 7.33
C GLN A 32 5.07 15.55 5.81
N VAL A 33 6.07 16.22 5.25
CA VAL A 33 6.31 16.20 3.80
C VAL A 33 7.19 15.01 3.47
N VAL A 34 6.76 14.20 2.51
CA VAL A 34 7.50 13.06 1.99
C VAL A 34 7.80 13.32 0.53
N GLY A 35 9.07 13.18 0.17
CA GLY A 35 9.57 13.34 -1.19
C GLY A 35 9.61 12.02 -1.96
N PHE A 36 9.39 12.11 -3.27
CA PHE A 36 9.46 10.98 -4.20
C PHE A 36 10.33 11.33 -5.40
N ALA A 37 10.81 10.31 -6.10
CA ALA A 37 11.61 10.49 -7.31
C ALA A 37 10.78 10.86 -8.54
N SER A 38 9.46 10.63 -8.51
CA SER A 38 8.53 10.97 -9.59
C SER A 38 7.08 11.06 -9.08
N PRO A 39 6.20 11.82 -9.77
CA PRO A 39 4.78 11.88 -9.42
C PRO A 39 4.10 10.50 -9.44
N ALA A 40 4.50 9.60 -10.35
CA ALA A 40 3.98 8.24 -10.38
C ALA A 40 4.29 7.47 -9.10
N SER A 41 5.51 7.59 -8.56
CA SER A 41 5.90 6.95 -7.29
C SER A 41 5.10 7.53 -6.12
N ARG A 42 4.86 8.86 -6.14
CA ARG A 42 4.01 9.53 -5.15
C ARG A 42 2.59 8.96 -5.18
N ASP A 43 2.00 8.82 -6.36
CA ASP A 43 0.62 8.37 -6.52
C ASP A 43 0.45 6.90 -6.09
N GLU A 44 1.43 6.05 -6.41
CA GLU A 44 1.48 4.66 -5.95
C GLU A 44 1.54 4.57 -4.42
N PHE A 45 2.36 5.41 -3.78
CA PHE A 45 2.43 5.51 -2.32
C PHE A 45 1.09 5.94 -1.70
N LEU A 46 0.44 6.96 -2.27
CA LEU A 46 -0.86 7.44 -1.79
C LEU A 46 -1.94 6.35 -1.92
N ALA A 47 -1.96 5.64 -3.05
CA ALA A 47 -2.87 4.51 -3.26
C ALA A 47 -2.64 3.39 -2.23
N ALA A 48 -1.38 3.06 -1.95
CA ALA A 48 -1.02 2.08 -0.92
C ALA A 48 -1.51 2.51 0.47
N ILE A 49 -1.28 3.77 0.87
CA ILE A 49 -1.80 4.31 2.14
C ILE A 49 -3.31 4.17 2.22
N LEU A 50 -4.03 4.57 1.17
CA LEU A 50 -5.49 4.46 1.13
C LEU A 50 -5.93 3.01 1.32
N MET A 51 -5.25 2.05 0.69
CA MET A 51 -5.55 0.64 0.85
C MET A 51 -5.30 0.16 2.29
N PHE A 52 -4.18 0.53 2.90
CA PHE A 52 -3.85 0.15 4.27
C PHE A 52 -4.79 0.78 5.30
N GLU A 53 -5.05 2.08 5.22
CA GLU A 53 -5.97 2.76 6.15
C GLU A 53 -7.40 2.23 5.99
N SER A 54 -7.84 1.96 4.75
CA SER A 54 -9.13 1.32 4.52
C SER A 54 -9.21 -0.07 5.16
N ALA A 55 -8.15 -0.88 5.01
CA ALA A 55 -8.09 -2.22 5.62
C ALA A 55 -8.06 -2.17 7.15
N ARG A 56 -7.45 -1.16 7.76
CA ARG A 56 -7.43 -0.96 9.22
C ARG A 56 -8.79 -0.60 9.81
N LEU A 57 -9.63 0.12 9.04
CA LEU A 57 -10.97 0.52 9.48
C LEU A 57 -11.99 -0.61 9.33
N VAL A 58 -11.72 -1.61 8.48
CA VAL A 58 -12.56 -2.80 8.39
C VAL A 58 -12.24 -3.71 9.58
N PRO A 59 -13.22 -4.00 10.47
CA PRO A 59 -13.01 -4.96 11.55
C PRO A 59 -12.59 -6.30 10.95
N GLU A 60 -11.63 -6.98 11.59
CA GLU A 60 -10.98 -8.18 11.06
C GLU A 60 -12.00 -9.09 10.38
N ARG A 61 -11.82 -9.29 9.06
CA ARG A 61 -12.55 -10.34 8.34
C ARG A 61 -12.19 -11.64 9.08
N PRO A 62 -13.16 -12.44 9.55
CA PRO A 62 -12.84 -13.64 10.30
C PRO A 62 -11.81 -14.43 9.50
N ARG A 63 -10.67 -14.72 10.14
CA ARG A 63 -9.59 -15.52 9.56
C ARG A 63 -10.25 -16.64 8.78
N GLN A 64 -10.03 -16.69 7.46
CA GLN A 64 -10.59 -17.76 6.65
C GLN A 64 -10.10 -19.06 7.29
N ALA A 65 -11.04 -19.79 7.90
CA ALA A 65 -10.74 -21.12 8.40
C ALA A 65 -10.17 -21.91 7.22
N PRO A 66 -9.10 -22.70 7.43
CA PRO A 66 -8.58 -23.53 6.36
C PRO A 66 -9.74 -24.29 5.72
N LEU A 67 -9.85 -24.19 4.39
CA LEU A 67 -10.86 -24.91 3.61
C LEU A 67 -10.88 -26.36 4.10
N PRO A 68 -12.06 -26.95 4.39
CA PRO A 68 -12.11 -28.34 4.77
C PRO A 68 -11.44 -29.15 3.66
N ARG A 69 -10.48 -30.02 4.04
CA ARG A 69 -9.87 -30.95 3.09
C ARG A 69 -11.01 -31.67 2.39
N ALA A 70 -11.11 -31.50 1.08
CA ALA A 70 -12.09 -32.23 0.28
C ALA A 70 -11.88 -33.72 0.55
N THR A 71 -12.84 -34.34 1.22
CA THR A 71 -12.90 -35.81 1.29
C THR A 71 -13.02 -36.31 -0.15
N PRO A 72 -12.21 -37.28 -0.58
CA PRO A 72 -12.36 -37.85 -1.91
C PRO A 72 -13.79 -38.40 -2.05
N ALA A 73 -14.46 -38.02 -3.14
CA ALA A 73 -15.78 -38.54 -3.46
C ALA A 73 -15.74 -40.09 -3.47
N PRO A 74 -16.78 -40.78 -2.98
CA PRO A 74 -16.82 -42.24 -3.07
C PRO A 74 -16.79 -42.59 -4.55
N SER A 75 -15.79 -43.37 -4.95
CA SER A 75 -15.69 -43.90 -6.30
C SER A 75 -16.98 -44.67 -6.60
N CYS A 76 -17.78 -44.15 -7.52
CA CYS A 76 -18.94 -44.85 -8.07
C CYS A 76 -18.48 -46.21 -8.59
N ARG A 77 -18.70 -47.25 -7.79
CA ARG A 77 -18.51 -48.64 -8.17
C ARG A 77 -19.69 -49.02 -9.07
N PHE A 78 -19.56 -48.77 -10.38
CA PHE A 78 -20.45 -49.36 -11.37
C PHE A 78 -20.07 -50.84 -11.50
N GLY A 79 -21.05 -51.71 -11.21
CA GLY A 79 -21.00 -53.15 -11.49
C GLY A 79 -21.68 -53.48 -12.81
#